data_AF-A0A2E4IZ40-F1
#
_entry.id   AF-A0A2E4IZ40-F1
#
_cell.length_a   1.000
_cell.length_b   1.000
_cell.length_c   1.000
_cell.angle_alpha   90.00
_cell.angle_beta   90.00
_cell.angle_gamma   90.00
#
_symmetry.space_group_name_H-M   'P 1'
#
loop_
_entity.id
_entity.type
_entity.pdbx_description
1 polymer ?
#
loop_
_entity_poly.entity_id
_entity_poly.type
_entity_poly.pdbx_seq_one_letter_code
_entity_poly.pdbx_strand_id
1 'polypeptide(L)' 'MVDVIIGFLKKITELGVALLALTVVLQVVFGTPVPFIGVDVIGNLTGIISTLGSSGLVGLIAAAVLYSVLKKN' A
#
# COMPACT_ATOMS: atom_id res chain seq x y z
N MET A 1 10.56 8.19 29.58
CA MET A 1 9.59 9.18 29.06
C MET A 1 9.30 8.96 27.58
N VAL A 2 10.33 8.80 26.76
CA VAL A 2 10.19 8.44 25.33
C VAL A 2 9.38 7.17 25.12
N ASP A 3 9.56 6.15 25.96
CA ASP A 3 8.84 4.87 25.86
C ASP A 3 7.32 5.00 26.01
N VAL A 4 6.88 5.94 26.86
CA VAL A 4 5.45 6.22 27.06
C VAL A 4 4.85 6.89 25.82
N ILE A 5 5.60 7.83 25.21
CA ILE A 5 5.19 8.50 23.98
C ILE A 5 5.12 7.49 22.83
N ILE A 6 6.13 6.63 22.69
CA ILE A 6 6.12 5.56 21.67
C ILE A 6 4.94 4.61 21.89
N GLY A 7 4.68 4.20 23.14
CA GLY A 7 3.54 3.36 23.47
C GLY A 7 2.19 4.00 23.12
N PHE A 8 2.04 5.30 23.36
CA PHE A 8 0.85 6.05 22.98
C PHE A 8 0.68 6.17 21.45
N LEU A 9 1.75 6.52 20.74
CA LEU A 9 1.75 6.59 19.27
C LEU A 9 1.42 5.23 18.64
N LYS A 10 1.92 4.15 19.22
CA LYS A 10 1.61 2.78 18.77
C LYS A 10 0.12 2.50 18.90
N LYS A 11 -0.50 2.81 20.05
CA LYS A 11 -1.95 2.63 20.26
C LYS A 11 -2.80 3.45 19.29
N ILE A 12 -2.42 4.70 19.02
CA ILE A 12 -3.12 5.52 18.02
C ILE A 12 -2.95 4.93 16.63
N THR A 13 -1.75 4.46 16.29
CA THR A 13 -1.48 3.83 15.00
C THR A 13 -2.31 2.56 14.85
N GLU A 14 -2.38 1.71 15.88
CA GLU A 14 -3.23 0.52 15.90
C GLU A 14 -4.70 0.86 15.68
N LEU A 15 -5.21 1.90 16.36
CA LEU A 15 -6.56 2.40 16.13
C LEU A 15 -6.75 2.90 14.69
N GLY A 16 -5.81 3.67 14.16
CA GLY A 16 -5.84 4.17 12.79
C GLY A 16 -5.86 3.03 11.77
N VAL A 17 -5.05 2.00 11.97
CA VAL A 17 -5.02 0.80 11.12
C VAL A 17 -6.34 0.04 11.19
N ALA A 18 -6.95 -0.09 12.37
CA ALA A 18 -8.26 -0.71 12.52
C ALA A 18 -9.36 0.07 11.75
N LEU A 19 -9.33 1.40 11.80
CA LEU A 19 -10.24 2.27 11.04
C LEU A 19 -10.01 2.19 9.52
N LEU A 20 -8.75 2.11 9.09
CA LEU A 20 -8.41 1.88 7.68
C LEU A 20 -8.97 0.54 7.20
N ALA A 21 -8.75 -0.53 7.96
CA ALA A 21 -9.27 -1.86 7.62
C ALA A 21 -10.80 -1.87 7.51
N LEU A 22 -11.50 -1.21 8.44
CA LEU A 22 -12.95 -1.04 8.38
C LEU A 22 -13.38 -0.32 7.09
N THR A 23 -12.70 0.77 6.76
CA THR A 23 -13.01 1.57 5.55
C THR A 23 -12.81 0.76 4.27
N VAL A 24 -11.76 -0.06 4.19
CA VAL A 24 -11.52 -0.96 3.05
C VAL A 24 -12.69 -1.93 2.86
N VAL A 25 -13.16 -2.58 3.94
CA VAL A 25 -14.31 -3.50 3.85
C VAL A 25 -15.57 -2.76 3.38
N LEU A 26 -15.82 -1.56 3.90
CA LEU A 26 -16.96 -0.75 3.48
C LEU A 26 -16.88 -0.35 2.00
N GLN A 27 -15.69 0.01 1.49
CA GLN A 27 -15.47 0.32 0.07
C GLN A 27 -15.71 -0.89 -0.83
N VAL A 28 -15.35 -2.08 -0.39
CA VAL A 28 -15.60 -3.31 -1.17
C VAL A 28 -17.11 -3.61 -1.26
N VAL A 29 -17.86 -3.41 -0.18
CA VAL A 29 -19.30 -3.72 -0.13
C VAL A 29 -20.15 -2.68 -0.84
N PHE A 30 -19.88 -1.39 -0.61
CA PHE A 30 -20.71 -0.28 -1.10
C PHE A 30 -20.16 0.39 -2.37
N GLY A 31 -18.92 0.10 -2.75
CA GLY A 31 -18.22 0.79 -3.83
C GLY A 31 -17.68 2.17 -3.42
N THR A 32 -17.03 2.84 -4.37
CA THR A 32 -16.43 4.16 -4.17
C THR A 32 -17.28 5.24 -4.85
N PRO A 33 -17.60 6.36 -4.18
CA PRO A 33 -17.25 6.73 -2.80
C PRO A 33 -18.20 6.15 -1.75
N VAL A 34 -17.66 5.77 -0.59
CA VAL A 34 -18.48 5.36 0.56
C VAL A 34 -19.24 6.58 1.08
N PRO A 35 -20.58 6.54 1.23
CA PRO A 35 -21.38 7.73 1.53
C PRO A 35 -21.00 8.50 2.81
N PHE A 36 -20.32 7.85 3.76
CA PHE A 36 -19.97 8.37 5.09
C PHE A 36 -18.46 8.57 5.30
N ILE A 37 -17.63 7.98 4.42
CA ILE A 37 -16.17 8.09 4.46
C ILE A 37 -15.77 8.66 3.11
N GLY A 38 -15.75 9.99 2.99
CA GLY A 38 -15.46 10.71 1.74
C GLY A 38 -14.02 10.60 1.24
N VAL A 39 -13.32 9.51 1.58
CA VAL A 39 -11.92 9.25 1.27
C VAL A 39 -11.80 7.89 0.60
N ASP A 40 -11.17 7.83 -0.58
CA ASP A 40 -10.92 6.57 -1.29
C ASP A 40 -9.63 5.91 -0.76
N VAL A 41 -9.76 4.85 0.04
CA VAL A 41 -8.63 4.21 0.70
C VAL A 41 -8.02 3.18 -0.24
N ILE A 42 -8.84 2.41 -0.95
CA ILE A 42 -8.39 1.43 -1.93
C ILE A 42 -7.67 2.13 -3.09
N GLY A 43 -8.21 3.24 -3.61
CA GLY A 43 -7.55 4.05 -4.63
C GLY A 43 -6.19 4.58 -4.18
N ASN A 44 -6.09 5.11 -2.95
CA ASN A 44 -4.82 5.57 -2.39
C ASN A 44 -3.79 4.42 -2.24
N LEU A 45 -4.20 3.26 -1.73
CA LEU A 45 -3.33 2.08 -1.59
C LEU A 45 -2.85 1.57 -2.95
N THR A 46 -3.77 1.37 -3.90
CA THR A 46 -3.45 0.87 -5.23
C THR A 46 -2.58 1.85 -6.01
N GLY A 47 -2.75 3.16 -5.85
CA GLY A 47 -1.85 4.18 -6.42
C GLY A 47 -0.42 4.08 -5.92
N ILE A 48 -0.22 3.88 -4.61
CA ILE A 48 1.11 3.66 -4.02
C ILE A 48 1.72 2.36 -4.55
N ILE A 49 0.95 1.27 -4.54
CA ILE A 49 1.39 -0.04 -5.04
C ILE A 49 1.76 0.05 -6.52
N SER A 50 0.97 0.77 -7.33
CA SER A 50 1.26 0.99 -8.75
C SER A 50 2.56 1.77 -8.94
N THR A 51 2.83 2.77 -8.11
CA THR A 51 4.08 3.56 -8.16
C THR A 51 5.29 2.68 -7.82
N LEU A 52 5.16 1.81 -6.82
CA LEU A 52 6.20 0.85 -6.44
C LEU A 52 6.35 -0.27 -7.48
N GLY A 53 5.25 -0.77 -8.03
CA GLY A 53 5.20 -1.83 -9.05
C GLY A 53 5.73 -1.39 -10.41
N SER A 54 5.52 -0.12 -10.79
CA SER A 54 6.17 0.49 -11.96
C SER A 54 7.70 0.42 -11.85
N SER A 55 8.23 0.58 -10.64
CA SER A 55 9.66 0.41 -10.37
C SER A 55 10.08 -1.08 -10.37
N GLY A 56 9.20 -2.00 -9.97
CA GLY A 56 9.41 -3.45 -10.02
C GLY A 56 9.42 -4.02 -11.44
N LEU A 57 8.61 -3.49 -12.35
CA LEU A 57 8.60 -3.88 -13.77
C LEU A 57 9.94 -3.55 -14.43
N VAL A 58 10.53 -2.40 -14.11
CA VAL A 58 11.89 -2.02 -14.55
C VAL A 58 12.92 -3.03 -14.02
N GLY A 59 12.77 -3.51 -12.78
CA GLY A 59 13.62 -4.56 -12.21
C GLY A 59 13.51 -5.91 -12.93
N LEU A 60 12.29 -6.32 -13.29
CA LEU A 60 12.05 -7.56 -14.05
C LEU A 60 12.63 -7.46 -15.48
N ILE A 61 12.48 -6.30 -16.12
CA ILE A 61 13.09 -6.02 -17.43
C ILE A 61 14.62 -6.04 -17.33
N ALA A 62 15.21 -5.43 -16.30
CA ALA A 62 16.66 -5.46 -16.07
C ALA A 62 17.18 -6.90 -15.87
N ALA A 63 16.47 -7.73 -15.10
CA ALA A 63 16.81 -9.14 -14.92
C ALA A 63 16.73 -9.94 -16.24
N ALA A 64 15.70 -9.68 -17.05
CA ALA A 64 15.55 -10.32 -18.38
C ALA A 64 16.68 -9.93 -19.34
N VAL A 65 17.09 -8.65 -19.35
CA VAL A 65 18.22 -8.17 -20.16
C VAL A 65 19.52 -8.83 -19.71
N LEU A 66 19.81 -8.86 -18.40
CA LEU A 66 20.99 -9.53 -17.85
C LEU A 66 21.03 -11.02 -18.21
N TYR A 67 19.89 -11.72 -18.08
CA TYR A 67 19.76 -13.12 -18.47
C TYR A 67 20.04 -13.33 -19.97
N SER A 68 19.53 -12.43 -20.83
CA SER A 68 19.74 -12.53 -22.28
C SER A 68 21.20 -12.29 -22.68
N VAL A 69 21.93 -11.44 -21.96
CA VAL A 69 23.37 -11.23 -22.17
C VAL A 69 24.16 -12.46 -21.73
N LEU A 70 23.84 -13.02 -20.55
CA LEU A 70 24.50 -14.21 -20.02
C LEU A 70 24.29 -15.46 -20.88
N LYS A 71 23.12 -15.62 -21.52
CA LYS A 71 22.80 -16.77 -22.37
C LYS A 71 23.38 -16.67 -23.79
N LYS A 72 23.77 -15.48 -24.25
CA LYS A 72 24.31 -15.26 -25.59
C LYS A 72 25.80 -15.58 -25.71
N ASN A 73 26.47 -15.80 -24.57
CA ASN A 73 27.83 -16.35 -24.46
C ASN A 73 27.77 -17.79 -23.92
#